data_AF-A0A519SVX5-F1
#
_entry.id   AF-A0A519SVX5-F1
#
_cell.length_a   1.000
_cell.length_b   1.000
_cell.length_c   1.000
_cell.angle_alpha   90.00
_cell.angle_beta   90.00
_cell.angle_gamma   90.00
#
_symmetry.space_group_name_H-M   'P 1'
#
loop_
_entity.id
_entity.type
_entity.pdbx_description
1 polymer ?
#
loop_
_entity_poly.entity_id
_entity_poly.type
_entity_poly.pdbx_seq_one_letter_code
_entity_poly.pdbx_strand_id
1 'polypeptide(L)'
;MDLKKAEILSLYNATTENCYELFKAALHMATKYEGKKYVSLGIAELALEELGKSYSLLAQYSKPHAISDWKQFWKDWRAHEIKAARGFFYEFFCTIRVEITNPTDPLLSEIIPRGKFSVEKELAFYVDIDKNSRAIHVPGENISDEEAMSRVFSLFGLLNPALKIRDWLNSEEPDDFKDAISDYAYVTLTEEVYQQDIPEILQSLKGSNKDYNRALDDIWDLFNPDKLGNDVDQTE
;
A
#
# COMPACT_ATOMS: atom_id res chain seq x y z
N MET A 1 4.71 23.20 11.45
CA MET A 1 3.28 23.48 11.21
C MET A 1 2.61 22.16 11.46
N ASP A 2 1.82 22.10 12.52
CA ASP A 2 1.27 20.84 13.00
C ASP A 2 -0.11 20.67 12.38
N LEU A 3 -0.34 19.56 11.69
CA LEU A 3 -1.64 19.25 11.10
C LEU A 3 -2.56 18.67 12.17
N LYS A 4 -3.84 19.00 12.14
CA LYS A 4 -4.88 18.33 12.92
C LYS A 4 -5.33 17.04 12.25
N LYS A 5 -5.92 16.12 13.02
CA LYS A 5 -6.49 14.85 12.53
C LYS A 5 -7.43 15.04 11.32
N ALA A 6 -8.29 16.07 11.36
CA ALA A 6 -9.17 16.43 10.25
C ALA A 6 -8.42 16.89 8.98
N GLU A 7 -7.31 17.61 9.13
CA GLU A 7 -6.47 18.03 7.99
C GLU A 7 -5.74 16.84 7.39
N ILE A 8 -5.24 15.93 8.24
CA ILE A 8 -4.63 14.66 7.80
C ILE A 8 -5.65 13.82 7.02
N LEU A 9 -6.88 13.68 7.53
CA LEU A 9 -7.94 12.93 6.84
C LEU A 9 -8.28 13.55 5.48
N SER A 10 -8.40 14.88 5.43
CA SER A 10 -8.67 15.58 4.17
C SER A 10 -7.57 15.36 3.14
N LEU A 11 -6.30 15.40 3.57
CA LEU A 11 -5.17 15.11 2.69
C LEU A 11 -5.15 13.63 2.28
N TYR A 12 -5.43 12.70 3.20
CA TYR A 12 -5.47 11.26 2.93
C TYR A 12 -6.49 10.97 1.83
N ASN A 13 -7.71 11.49 2.00
CA ASN A 13 -8.79 11.35 1.03
C ASN A 13 -8.40 11.92 -0.35
N ALA A 14 -7.80 13.11 -0.37
CA ALA A 14 -7.37 13.75 -1.62
C ALA A 14 -6.28 12.92 -2.35
N THR A 15 -5.29 12.42 -1.63
CA THR A 15 -4.22 11.60 -2.21
C THR A 15 -4.74 10.26 -2.73
N THR A 16 -5.66 9.60 -2.02
CA THR A 16 -6.28 8.35 -2.47
C THR A 16 -7.14 8.57 -3.72
N GLU A 17 -7.87 9.69 -3.78
CA GLU A 17 -8.67 10.04 -4.96
C GLU A 17 -7.78 10.37 -6.18
N ASN A 18 -6.70 11.15 -5.98
CA ASN A 18 -5.73 11.42 -7.04
C ASN A 18 -5.11 10.13 -7.58
N CYS A 19 -4.73 9.19 -6.70
CA CYS A 19 -4.23 7.89 -7.10
C CYS A 19 -5.25 7.15 -7.98
N TYR A 20 -6.53 7.13 -7.61
CA TYR A 20 -7.58 6.47 -8.40
C TYR A 20 -7.77 7.11 -9.78
N GLU A 21 -7.79 8.44 -9.86
CA GLU A 21 -7.90 9.14 -11.15
C GLU A 21 -6.69 8.89 -12.05
N LEU A 22 -5.48 8.92 -11.50
CA LEU A 22 -4.26 8.62 -12.22
C LEU A 22 -4.22 7.16 -12.68
N PHE A 23 -4.64 6.21 -11.83
CA PHE A 23 -4.78 4.80 -12.21
C PHE A 23 -5.75 4.63 -13.40
N LYS A 24 -6.92 5.27 -13.37
CA LYS A 24 -7.86 5.23 -14.50
C LYS A 24 -7.25 5.81 -15.77
N ALA A 25 -6.52 6.91 -15.66
CA ALA A 25 -5.82 7.52 -16.79
C ALA A 25 -4.71 6.61 -17.34
N ALA A 26 -3.92 5.97 -16.47
CA ALA A 26 -2.90 4.99 -16.85
C ALA A 26 -3.52 3.79 -17.57
N LEU A 27 -4.60 3.22 -17.02
CA LEU A 27 -5.30 2.08 -17.63
C LEU A 27 -5.93 2.45 -18.97
N HIS A 28 -6.54 3.63 -19.08
CA HIS A 28 -7.06 4.13 -20.34
C HIS A 28 -5.95 4.30 -21.39
N MET A 29 -4.79 4.84 -20.98
CA MET A 29 -3.63 5.00 -21.84
C MET A 29 -3.11 3.66 -22.36
N ALA A 30 -2.98 2.65 -21.48
CA ALA A 30 -2.52 1.31 -21.84
C ALA A 30 -3.47 0.58 -22.79
N THR A 31 -4.78 0.77 -22.63
CA THR A 31 -5.79 -0.03 -23.34
C THR A 31 -6.31 0.62 -24.63
N LYS A 32 -6.17 1.94 -24.80
CA LYS A 32 -6.76 2.67 -25.94
C LYS A 32 -5.74 3.21 -26.94
N TYR A 33 -4.47 3.30 -26.57
CA TYR A 33 -3.46 3.93 -27.42
C TYR A 33 -2.26 3.00 -27.65
N GLU A 34 -2.17 2.46 -28.86
CA GLU A 34 -1.06 1.61 -29.28
C GLU A 34 0.29 2.34 -29.16
N GLY A 35 1.31 1.65 -28.66
CA GLY A 35 2.65 2.21 -28.48
C GLY A 35 2.78 3.26 -27.36
N LYS A 36 1.77 3.42 -26.49
CA LYS A 36 1.81 4.36 -25.35
C LYS A 36 2.07 3.73 -23.98
N LYS A 37 2.56 2.48 -23.95
CA LYS A 37 2.88 1.75 -22.71
C LYS A 37 3.74 2.56 -21.72
N TYR A 38 4.76 3.28 -22.19
CA TYR A 38 5.63 4.07 -21.30
C TYR A 38 4.97 5.32 -20.73
N VAL A 39 4.02 5.91 -21.47
CA VAL A 39 3.22 7.03 -20.95
C VAL A 39 2.26 6.51 -19.90
N SER A 40 1.59 5.39 -20.16
CA SER A 40 0.71 4.72 -19.19
C SER A 40 1.45 4.42 -17.88
N LEU A 41 2.65 3.87 -18.01
CA LEU A 41 3.51 3.53 -16.90
C LEU A 41 4.01 4.75 -16.11
N GLY A 42 4.41 5.83 -16.79
CA GLY A 42 4.71 7.10 -16.10
C GLY A 42 3.51 7.68 -15.34
N ILE A 43 2.29 7.52 -15.85
CA ILE A 43 1.07 7.93 -15.11
C ILE A 43 0.81 6.99 -13.91
N ALA A 44 1.05 5.69 -14.09
CA ALA A 44 0.95 4.70 -13.01
C ALA A 44 1.95 4.98 -11.87
N GLU A 45 3.16 5.47 -12.20
CA GLU A 45 4.13 5.88 -11.19
C GLU A 45 3.64 7.07 -10.36
N LEU A 46 3.06 8.08 -11.02
CA LEU A 46 2.44 9.19 -10.30
C LEU A 46 1.28 8.73 -9.41
N ALA A 47 0.51 7.73 -9.86
CA ALA A 47 -0.54 7.13 -9.04
C ALA A 47 0.05 6.47 -7.78
N LEU A 48 1.13 5.69 -7.92
CA LEU A 48 1.82 5.06 -6.80
C LEU A 48 2.38 6.09 -5.81
N GLU A 49 2.92 7.20 -6.30
CA GLU A 49 3.39 8.28 -5.44
C GLU A 49 2.25 8.90 -4.60
N GLU A 50 1.08 9.12 -5.21
CA GLU A 50 -0.11 9.58 -4.49
C GLU A 50 -0.56 8.55 -3.44
N LEU A 51 -0.50 7.26 -3.78
CA LEU A 51 -0.80 6.18 -2.84
C LEU A 51 0.18 6.13 -1.66
N GLY A 52 1.48 6.33 -1.88
CA GLY A 52 2.42 6.37 -0.76
C GLY A 52 2.36 7.65 0.07
N LYS A 53 1.89 8.76 -0.51
CA LYS A 53 1.49 9.94 0.29
C LYS A 53 0.31 9.60 1.20
N SER A 54 -0.71 8.87 0.71
CA SER A 54 -1.84 8.46 1.54
C SER A 54 -1.37 7.55 2.68
N TYR A 55 -0.45 6.61 2.43
CA TYR A 55 0.13 5.78 3.49
C TYR A 55 0.90 6.62 4.54
N SER A 56 1.68 7.60 4.08
CA SER A 56 2.40 8.51 4.97
C SER A 56 1.46 9.31 5.87
N LEU A 57 0.29 9.70 5.37
CA LEU A 57 -0.74 10.41 6.14
C LEU A 57 -1.47 9.46 7.09
N LEU A 58 -1.78 8.24 6.63
CA LEU A 58 -2.40 7.21 7.45
C LEU A 58 -1.58 6.93 8.71
N ALA A 59 -0.26 6.74 8.56
CA ALA A 59 0.64 6.49 9.68
C ALA A 59 0.68 7.65 10.72
N GLN A 60 0.31 8.86 10.34
CA GLN A 60 0.38 10.03 11.22
C GLN A 60 -0.97 10.45 11.79
N TYR A 61 -2.06 9.77 11.40
CA TYR A 61 -3.43 10.20 11.68
C TYR A 61 -3.79 10.21 13.17
N SER A 62 -3.39 9.19 13.93
CA SER A 62 -3.59 9.05 15.38
C SER A 62 -2.61 9.89 16.21
N LYS A 63 -1.47 10.27 15.62
CA LYS A 63 -0.34 10.91 16.31
C LYS A 63 0.11 12.25 15.71
N PRO A 64 -0.79 13.15 15.24
CA PRO A 64 -0.41 14.40 14.57
C PRO A 64 0.49 15.31 15.41
N HIS A 65 0.29 15.30 16.72
CA HIS A 65 1.00 16.15 17.68
C HIS A 65 2.28 15.51 18.23
N ALA A 66 2.51 14.22 17.95
CA ALA A 66 3.71 13.50 18.38
C ALA A 66 4.84 13.60 17.33
N ILE A 67 4.57 14.17 16.15
CA ILE A 67 5.59 14.41 15.13
C ILE A 67 6.53 15.51 15.62
N SER A 68 7.70 15.09 16.07
CA SER A 68 8.76 15.99 16.53
C SER A 68 9.35 16.84 15.41
N ASP A 69 9.24 16.39 14.14
CA ASP A 69 9.75 17.13 12.99
C ASP A 69 8.87 17.04 11.72
N TRP A 70 7.83 17.88 11.65
CA TRP A 70 7.05 18.09 10.43
C TRP A 70 7.92 18.49 9.22
N LYS A 71 9.12 19.06 9.43
CA LYS A 71 10.03 19.41 8.32
C LYS A 71 10.51 18.16 7.60
N GLN A 72 10.81 17.07 8.33
CA GLN A 72 11.22 15.81 7.74
C GLN A 72 10.06 15.17 6.99
N PHE A 73 8.83 15.20 7.55
CA PHE A 73 7.62 14.77 6.84
C PHE A 73 7.47 15.48 5.49
N TRP A 74 7.56 16.82 5.45
CA TRP A 74 7.46 17.60 4.21
C TRP A 74 8.66 17.47 3.27
N LYS A 75 9.81 17.00 3.78
CA LYS A 75 10.97 16.63 2.94
C LYS A 75 10.67 15.31 2.23
N ASP A 76 10.22 14.29 2.96
CA ASP A 76 9.83 12.99 2.42
C ASP A 76 8.66 13.11 1.44
N TRP A 77 7.69 13.98 1.73
CA TRP A 77 6.56 14.31 0.85
C TRP A 77 6.98 14.74 -0.57
N ARG A 78 8.20 15.29 -0.73
CA ARG A 78 8.74 15.73 -2.01
C ARG A 78 9.71 14.73 -2.63
N ALA A 79 10.08 13.67 -1.92
CA ALA A 79 10.99 12.65 -2.41
C ALA A 79 10.21 11.57 -3.18
N HIS A 80 10.42 11.48 -4.49
CA HIS A 80 9.76 10.53 -5.39
C HIS A 80 9.92 9.08 -4.93
N GLU A 81 11.17 8.66 -4.71
CA GLU A 81 11.51 7.30 -4.25
C GLU A 81 10.80 6.91 -2.95
N ILE A 82 10.75 7.83 -1.97
CA ILE A 82 10.12 7.57 -0.67
C ILE A 82 8.60 7.43 -0.83
N LYS A 83 7.96 8.32 -1.61
CA LYS A 83 6.53 8.22 -1.87
C LYS A 83 6.20 6.92 -2.59
N ALA A 84 6.87 6.62 -3.70
CA ALA A 84 6.59 5.43 -4.48
C ALA A 84 6.76 4.15 -3.63
N ALA A 85 7.86 4.04 -2.88
CA ALA A 85 8.12 2.91 -1.98
C ALA A 85 7.00 2.71 -0.94
N ARG A 86 6.52 3.79 -0.31
CA ARG A 86 5.44 3.73 0.69
C ARG A 86 4.11 3.26 0.12
N GLY A 87 3.86 3.39 -1.18
CA GLY A 87 2.65 2.86 -1.81
C GLY A 87 2.55 1.33 -1.68
N PHE A 88 3.69 0.62 -1.68
CA PHE A 88 3.72 -0.83 -1.48
C PHE A 88 3.41 -1.27 -0.05
N PHE A 89 3.39 -0.37 0.92
CA PHE A 89 3.12 -0.73 2.32
C PHE A 89 1.63 -1.09 2.54
N TYR A 90 0.77 -0.80 1.57
CA TYR A 90 -0.58 -1.36 1.53
C TYR A 90 -0.61 -2.89 1.39
N GLU A 91 0.49 -3.53 0.97
CA GLU A 91 0.63 -4.99 1.02
C GLU A 91 0.63 -5.55 2.46
N PHE A 92 0.85 -4.70 3.47
CA PHE A 92 0.67 -5.11 4.87
C PHE A 92 -0.79 -5.15 5.32
N PHE A 93 -1.72 -4.63 4.51
CA PHE A 93 -3.16 -4.74 4.77
C PHE A 93 -3.83 -5.81 3.92
N CYS A 94 -3.29 -6.08 2.73
CA CYS A 94 -3.81 -7.10 1.84
C CYS A 94 -2.66 -7.66 1.00
N THR A 95 -2.34 -8.94 1.15
CA THR A 95 -1.33 -9.58 0.30
C THR A 95 -1.85 -9.67 -1.13
N ILE A 96 -1.29 -8.87 -2.03
CA ILE A 96 -1.55 -8.98 -3.46
C ILE A 96 -0.77 -10.15 -4.07
N ARG A 97 0.23 -10.67 -3.34
CA ARG A 97 1.09 -11.77 -3.76
C ARG A 97 0.59 -13.11 -3.23
N VAL A 98 0.02 -13.91 -4.13
CA VAL A 98 -0.08 -15.36 -3.99
C VAL A 98 0.94 -15.97 -4.95
N GLU A 99 2.10 -16.39 -4.45
CA GLU A 99 2.99 -17.25 -5.23
C GLU A 99 2.51 -18.70 -5.07
N ILE A 100 1.61 -19.15 -5.95
CA ILE A 100 1.35 -20.59 -6.12
C ILE A 100 2.18 -21.07 -7.29
N THR A 101 3.16 -21.94 -7.01
CA THR A 101 3.63 -22.89 -8.01
C THR A 101 3.87 -24.25 -7.37
N ASN A 102 2.88 -25.14 -7.52
CA ASN A 102 3.00 -26.56 -7.91
C ASN A 102 2.16 -27.54 -7.03
N PRO A 103 1.16 -28.27 -7.58
CA PRO A 103 0.18 -29.05 -6.80
C PRO A 103 0.65 -30.39 -6.20
N THR A 104 1.94 -30.74 -6.28
CA THR A 104 2.39 -32.11 -5.96
C THR A 104 3.58 -32.19 -5.01
N ASP A 105 4.04 -31.07 -4.44
CA ASP A 105 5.23 -31.05 -3.59
C ASP A 105 4.90 -31.00 -2.08
N PRO A 106 5.16 -32.07 -1.30
CA PRO A 106 4.95 -32.09 0.14
C PRO A 106 5.92 -31.17 0.91
N LEU A 107 6.99 -30.65 0.30
CA LEU A 107 7.94 -29.72 0.94
C LEU A 107 7.49 -28.25 0.85
N LEU A 108 6.45 -27.92 0.09
CA LEU A 108 5.78 -26.61 0.15
C LEU A 108 4.84 -26.48 1.37
N SER A 109 4.76 -27.53 2.21
CA SER A 109 3.94 -27.60 3.43
C SER A 109 4.61 -27.07 4.71
N GLU A 110 5.90 -26.69 4.68
CA GLU A 110 6.62 -26.21 5.87
C GLU A 110 7.47 -24.94 5.62
N ILE A 111 6.89 -23.88 5.04
CA ILE A 111 7.52 -22.56 4.79
C ILE A 111 8.25 -22.50 3.45
N ILE A 112 7.71 -21.69 2.53
CA ILE A 112 8.44 -21.31 1.32
C ILE A 112 9.29 -20.06 1.63
N PRO A 113 10.59 -20.04 1.25
CA PRO A 113 11.55 -19.03 1.69
C PRO A 113 11.44 -17.74 0.88
N ARG A 114 11.49 -16.62 1.61
CA ARG A 114 11.98 -15.28 1.22
C ARG A 114 12.27 -15.06 -0.28
N GLY A 115 11.43 -14.27 -0.93
CA GLY A 115 11.86 -13.42 -2.03
C GLY A 115 11.97 -11.98 -1.51
N LYS A 116 13.12 -11.32 -1.69
CA LYS A 116 13.19 -9.85 -1.66
C LYS A 116 12.03 -9.29 -2.50
N PHE A 117 11.60 -8.05 -2.22
CA PHE A 117 10.94 -7.24 -3.25
C PHE A 117 11.62 -7.55 -4.59
N SER A 118 10.86 -7.92 -5.63
CA SER A 118 11.55 -8.11 -6.90
C SER A 118 12.28 -6.81 -7.18
N VAL A 119 13.52 -6.90 -7.65
CA VAL A 119 14.27 -5.71 -8.08
C VAL A 119 13.41 -4.90 -9.08
N GLU A 120 12.46 -5.55 -9.75
CA GLU A 120 11.43 -4.96 -10.61
C GLU A 120 10.32 -4.17 -9.88
N LYS A 121 9.97 -4.49 -8.63
CA LYS A 121 9.11 -3.66 -7.77
C LYS A 121 9.88 -2.47 -7.16
N GLU A 122 11.20 -2.61 -6.91
CA GLU A 122 12.09 -1.50 -6.53
C GLU A 122 12.35 -0.51 -7.68
N LEU A 123 12.02 -0.89 -8.93
CA LEU A 123 12.14 -0.04 -10.11
C LEU A 123 10.95 0.89 -10.37
N ALA A 124 9.89 0.80 -9.56
CA ALA A 124 8.68 1.61 -9.67
C ALA A 124 7.98 1.48 -11.06
N PHE A 125 6.76 1.99 -11.17
CA PHE A 125 5.91 1.86 -12.35
C PHE A 125 6.40 2.61 -13.58
N TYR A 126 7.53 3.34 -13.57
CA TYR A 126 8.60 3.42 -14.61
C TYR A 126 9.44 4.72 -14.53
N VAL A 127 10.54 4.74 -15.31
CA VAL A 127 11.40 5.87 -15.70
C VAL A 127 12.37 6.37 -14.62
N ASP A 128 13.60 5.87 -14.69
CA ASP A 128 14.73 6.47 -13.98
C ASP A 128 15.00 7.88 -14.55
N ILE A 129 14.98 8.89 -13.68
CA ILE A 129 15.49 10.23 -14.02
C ILE A 129 16.94 10.24 -13.55
N ASP A 130 17.87 10.20 -14.51
CA ASP A 130 19.29 10.34 -14.18
C ASP A 130 19.50 11.70 -13.50
N LYS A 131 19.87 11.65 -12.22
CA LYS A 131 20.01 12.85 -11.37
C LYS A 131 21.10 13.80 -11.87
N ASN A 132 22.07 13.31 -12.65
CA ASN A 132 23.16 14.11 -13.22
C ASN A 132 22.77 14.72 -14.57
N SER A 133 22.16 13.93 -15.47
CA SER A 133 21.83 14.38 -16.83
C SER A 133 20.42 15.00 -16.94
N ARG A 134 19.57 14.78 -15.93
CA ARG A 134 18.12 15.09 -15.94
C ARG A 134 17.37 14.43 -17.09
N ALA A 135 17.95 13.42 -17.71
CA ALA A 135 17.32 12.67 -18.78
C ALA A 135 16.30 11.68 -18.20
N ILE A 136 15.17 11.58 -18.89
CA ILE A 136 14.13 10.57 -18.67
C ILE A 136 14.62 9.30 -19.36
N HIS A 137 15.08 8.31 -18.60
CA HIS A 137 15.51 7.04 -19.15
C HIS A 137 14.32 6.10 -19.32
N VAL A 138 14.08 5.68 -20.56
CA VAL A 138 13.39 4.42 -20.81
C VAL A 138 14.28 3.34 -20.18
N PRO A 139 13.77 2.44 -19.32
CA PRO A 139 14.58 1.42 -18.71
C PRO A 139 15.21 0.54 -19.79
N GLY A 140 16.40 0.03 -19.46
CA GLY A 140 17.34 -0.55 -20.42
C GLY A 140 16.78 -1.74 -21.20
N GLU A 141 15.72 -2.38 -20.71
CA GLU A 141 15.02 -3.47 -21.39
C GLU A 141 13.62 -3.02 -21.81
N ASN A 142 13.33 -3.18 -23.11
CA ASN A 142 11.98 -2.95 -23.66
C ASN A 142 11.04 -4.02 -23.08
N ILE A 143 10.11 -3.60 -22.21
CA ILE A 143 9.06 -4.48 -21.68
C ILE A 143 7.93 -4.66 -22.70
N SER A 144 7.19 -5.77 -22.63
CA SER A 144 6.04 -5.99 -23.52
C SER A 144 4.84 -5.13 -23.13
N ASP A 145 3.83 -5.03 -24.01
CA ASP A 145 2.58 -4.34 -23.68
C ASP A 145 1.80 -5.07 -22.58
N GLU A 146 1.85 -6.41 -22.57
CA GLU A 146 1.24 -7.25 -21.54
C GLU A 146 1.86 -7.00 -20.16
N GLU A 147 3.19 -6.91 -20.09
CA GLU A 147 3.91 -6.59 -18.87
C GLU A 147 3.56 -5.18 -18.38
N ALA A 148 3.49 -4.20 -19.28
CA ALA A 148 3.06 -2.84 -18.94
C ALA A 148 1.62 -2.81 -18.39
N MET A 149 0.69 -3.53 -19.01
CA MET A 149 -0.67 -3.67 -18.49
C MET A 149 -0.70 -4.36 -17.13
N SER A 150 0.03 -5.46 -16.95
CA SER A 150 0.14 -6.21 -15.70
C SER A 150 0.58 -5.30 -14.55
N ARG A 151 1.60 -4.48 -14.80
CA ARG A 151 2.08 -3.46 -13.87
C ARG A 151 0.98 -2.45 -13.53
N VAL A 152 0.31 -1.86 -14.52
CA VAL A 152 -0.81 -0.94 -14.25
C VAL A 152 -1.90 -1.62 -13.42
N PHE A 153 -2.23 -2.89 -13.69
CA PHE A 153 -3.21 -3.64 -12.91
C PHE A 153 -2.76 -3.92 -11.47
N SER A 154 -1.47 -4.08 -11.21
CA SER A 154 -0.97 -4.32 -9.84
C SER A 154 -1.24 -3.13 -8.90
N LEU A 155 -1.34 -1.90 -9.43
CA LEU A 155 -1.81 -0.73 -8.64
C LEU A 155 -3.21 -0.94 -8.08
N PHE A 156 -4.09 -1.62 -8.82
CA PHE A 156 -5.45 -1.88 -8.35
C PHE A 156 -5.44 -2.73 -7.08
N GLY A 157 -4.52 -3.68 -6.99
CA GLY A 157 -4.32 -4.48 -5.78
C GLY A 157 -3.94 -3.63 -4.57
N LEU A 158 -3.07 -2.62 -4.76
CA LEU A 158 -2.61 -1.73 -3.68
C LEU A 158 -3.68 -0.69 -3.32
N LEU A 159 -4.47 -0.27 -4.32
CA LEU A 159 -5.53 0.71 -4.14
C LEU A 159 -6.74 0.15 -3.39
N ASN A 160 -7.03 -1.15 -3.54
CA ASN A 160 -8.15 -1.80 -2.88
C ASN A 160 -8.14 -1.65 -1.33
N PRO A 161 -7.08 -2.05 -0.60
CA PRO A 161 -7.01 -1.82 0.84
C PRO A 161 -7.01 -0.32 1.19
N ALA A 162 -6.41 0.54 0.37
CA ALA A 162 -6.43 1.99 0.59
C ALA A 162 -7.85 2.59 0.54
N LEU A 163 -8.68 2.15 -0.41
CA LEU A 163 -10.08 2.54 -0.51
C LEU A 163 -10.90 1.99 0.66
N LYS A 164 -10.67 0.73 1.06
CA LYS A 164 -11.33 0.14 2.25
C LYS A 164 -11.01 0.93 3.52
N ILE A 165 -9.75 1.28 3.72
CA ILE A 165 -9.30 2.11 4.85
C ILE A 165 -9.89 3.52 4.75
N ARG A 166 -10.00 4.09 3.54
CA ARG A 166 -10.70 5.36 3.33
C ARG A 166 -12.13 5.30 3.84
N ASP A 167 -12.86 4.24 3.53
CA ASP A 167 -14.23 4.08 3.99
C ASP A 167 -14.28 3.95 5.52
N TRP A 168 -13.35 3.20 6.14
CA TRP A 168 -13.22 3.11 7.60
C TRP A 168 -12.93 4.45 8.27
N LEU A 169 -12.04 5.28 7.71
CA LEU A 169 -11.71 6.58 8.31
C LEU A 169 -12.83 7.60 8.17
N ASN A 170 -13.66 7.50 7.12
CA ASN A 170 -14.79 8.42 6.86
C ASN A 170 -16.14 7.92 7.41
N SER A 171 -16.17 6.76 8.08
CA SER A 171 -17.38 6.21 8.68
C SER A 171 -17.68 6.82 10.06
N GLU A 172 -18.81 6.41 10.65
CA GLU A 172 -19.19 6.71 12.03
C GLU A 172 -18.45 5.85 13.08
N GLU A 173 -17.39 5.14 12.68
CA GLU A 173 -16.58 4.34 13.60
C GLU A 173 -15.91 5.22 14.67
N PRO A 174 -15.74 4.71 15.91
CA PRO A 174 -15.09 5.43 17.00
C PRO A 174 -13.66 5.86 16.65
N ASP A 175 -13.17 6.92 17.31
CA ASP A 175 -11.80 7.39 17.12
C ASP A 175 -10.76 6.31 17.43
N ASP A 176 -10.99 5.49 18.47
CA ASP A 176 -10.09 4.38 18.83
C ASP A 176 -9.98 3.32 17.73
N PHE A 177 -11.07 3.05 16.99
CA PHE A 177 -11.05 2.14 15.84
C PHE A 177 -10.16 2.72 14.73
N LYS A 178 -10.33 4.00 14.42
CA LYS A 178 -9.56 4.70 13.38
C LYS A 178 -8.08 4.86 13.78
N ASP A 179 -7.82 5.07 15.06
CA ASP A 179 -6.48 5.21 15.60
C ASP A 179 -5.70 3.90 15.55
N ALA A 180 -6.36 2.74 15.72
CA ALA A 180 -5.72 1.44 15.53
C ALA A 180 -5.19 1.23 14.11
N ILE A 181 -5.96 1.64 13.09
CA ILE A 181 -5.54 1.54 11.69
C ILE A 181 -4.31 2.41 11.43
N SER A 182 -4.31 3.63 11.96
CA SER A 182 -3.19 4.55 11.89
C SER A 182 -1.95 4.02 12.62
N ASP A 183 -2.14 3.50 13.83
CA ASP A 183 -1.04 2.97 14.66
C ASP A 183 -0.40 1.74 14.04
N TYR A 184 -1.21 0.86 13.44
CA TYR A 184 -0.70 -0.26 12.65
C TYR A 184 0.14 0.24 11.47
N ALA A 185 -0.37 1.20 10.68
CA ALA A 185 0.37 1.80 9.57
C ALA A 185 1.64 2.53 10.02
N TYR A 186 1.66 3.09 11.24
CA TYR A 186 2.84 3.73 11.81
C TYR A 186 3.92 2.70 12.14
N VAL A 187 3.56 1.59 12.79
CA VAL A 187 4.50 0.51 13.13
C VAL A 187 5.13 -0.04 11.86
N THR A 188 4.32 -0.40 10.87
CA THR A 188 4.82 -0.93 9.59
C THR A 188 5.66 0.07 8.81
N LEU A 189 5.45 1.37 9.00
CA LEU A 189 6.25 2.43 8.35
C LEU A 189 7.60 2.66 9.02
N THR A 190 7.69 2.48 10.33
CA THR A 190 8.83 2.95 11.14
C THR A 190 9.73 1.83 11.64
N GLU A 191 9.23 0.61 11.68
CA GLU A 191 9.97 -0.57 12.11
C GLU A 191 10.44 -1.41 10.90
N GLU A 192 11.46 -2.23 11.12
CA GLU A 192 11.89 -3.22 10.12
C GLU A 192 10.92 -4.41 10.17
N VAL A 193 9.83 -4.30 9.40
CA VAL A 193 8.75 -5.29 9.35
C VAL A 193 8.71 -6.07 8.05
N TYR A 194 8.27 -7.30 8.14
CA TYR A 194 7.98 -8.18 7.01
C TYR A 194 6.55 -8.73 7.12
N GLN A 195 6.00 -9.23 6.01
CA GLN A 195 4.60 -9.70 5.96
C GLN A 195 4.30 -10.82 6.98
N GLN A 196 5.27 -11.70 7.27
CA GLN A 196 5.10 -12.76 8.26
C GLN A 196 5.01 -12.26 9.70
N ASP A 197 5.43 -11.02 9.95
CA ASP A 197 5.43 -10.43 11.29
C ASP A 197 4.05 -9.81 11.63
N ILE A 198 3.15 -9.67 10.64
CA ILE A 198 1.82 -9.07 10.81
C ILE A 198 1.01 -9.68 11.95
N PRO A 199 0.91 -11.01 12.12
CA PRO A 199 0.19 -11.59 13.24
C PRO A 199 0.73 -11.13 14.60
N GLU A 200 2.06 -11.05 14.72
CA GLU A 200 2.73 -10.63 15.96
C GLU A 200 2.55 -9.13 16.20
N ILE A 201 2.66 -8.30 15.16
CA ILE A 201 2.41 -6.85 15.22
C ILE A 201 0.99 -6.58 15.70
N LEU A 202 -0.02 -7.18 15.05
CA LEU A 202 -1.43 -7.00 15.42
C LEU A 202 -1.67 -7.46 16.86
N GLN A 203 -1.11 -8.60 17.27
CA GLN A 203 -1.24 -9.08 18.64
C GLN A 203 -0.57 -8.15 19.66
N SER A 204 0.57 -7.54 19.32
CA SER A 204 1.30 -6.61 20.19
C SER A 204 0.56 -5.29 20.40
N LEU A 205 -0.22 -4.85 19.40
CA LEU A 205 -1.02 -3.64 19.47
C LEU A 205 -2.31 -3.82 20.26
N LYS A 206 -2.80 -5.06 20.45
CA LYS A 206 -4.02 -5.32 21.20
C LYS A 206 -3.88 -4.91 22.67
N GLY A 207 -4.94 -4.32 23.20
CA GLY A 207 -5.02 -3.87 24.59
C GLY A 207 -6.39 -4.15 25.20
N SER A 208 -6.81 -3.30 26.14
CA SER A 208 -8.13 -3.41 26.78
C SER A 208 -9.26 -2.73 26.00
N ASN A 209 -8.94 -1.92 24.97
CA ASN A 209 -9.93 -1.19 24.19
C ASN A 209 -10.57 -2.09 23.13
N LYS A 210 -11.89 -2.28 23.21
CA LYS A 210 -12.63 -3.19 22.33
C LYS A 210 -12.71 -2.70 20.89
N ASP A 211 -12.93 -1.40 20.68
CA ASP A 211 -13.04 -0.82 19.34
C ASP A 211 -11.69 -0.81 18.63
N TYR A 212 -10.62 -0.51 19.37
CA TYR A 212 -9.25 -0.62 18.89
C TYR A 212 -8.91 -2.06 18.47
N ASN A 213 -9.20 -3.04 19.33
CA ASN A 213 -8.93 -4.44 19.02
C ASN A 213 -9.76 -4.95 17.83
N ARG A 214 -11.02 -4.50 17.70
CA ARG A 214 -11.87 -4.84 16.56
C ARG A 214 -11.27 -4.35 15.24
N ALA A 215 -10.72 -3.15 15.20
CA ALA A 215 -10.03 -2.66 13.99
C ALA A 215 -8.83 -3.54 13.61
N LEU A 216 -8.07 -4.03 14.60
CA LEU A 216 -6.95 -4.94 14.35
C LEU A 216 -7.42 -6.31 13.83
N ASP A 217 -8.56 -6.80 14.30
CA ASP A 217 -9.20 -8.01 13.77
C ASP A 217 -9.67 -7.79 12.32
N ASP A 218 -10.30 -6.64 12.02
CA ASP A 218 -10.71 -6.29 10.66
C ASP A 218 -9.50 -6.15 9.70
N ILE A 219 -8.36 -5.65 10.19
CA ILE A 219 -7.09 -5.61 9.43
C ILE A 219 -6.58 -7.03 9.16
N TRP A 220 -6.65 -7.91 10.16
CA TRP A 220 -6.26 -9.32 9.98
C TRP A 220 -7.12 -10.01 8.94
N ASP A 221 -8.44 -9.78 8.94
CA ASP A 221 -9.37 -10.36 7.98
C ASP A 221 -9.11 -9.84 6.56
N LEU A 222 -8.75 -8.55 6.42
CA LEU A 222 -8.35 -7.98 5.14
C LEU A 222 -7.02 -8.57 4.63
N PHE A 223 -6.09 -8.86 5.54
CA PHE A 223 -4.80 -9.43 5.23
C PHE A 223 -4.89 -10.93 4.90
N ASN A 224 -5.78 -11.66 5.56
CA ASN A 224 -5.96 -13.11 5.45
C ASN A 224 -7.44 -13.50 5.24
N PRO A 225 -8.00 -13.23 4.05
CA PRO A 225 -9.42 -13.41 3.78
C PRO A 225 -9.90 -14.87 3.85
N ASP A 226 -8.98 -15.86 3.73
CA ASP A 226 -9.30 -17.29 3.69
C ASP A 226 -9.84 -17.84 5.04
N LYS A 227 -9.64 -17.12 6.15
CA LYS A 227 -10.21 -17.53 7.45
C LYS A 227 -11.72 -17.35 7.56
N LEU A 228 -12.34 -16.50 6.74
CA LEU A 228 -13.79 -16.29 6.75
C LEU A 228 -14.58 -17.48 6.19
N GLY A 229 -13.92 -18.41 5.48
CA GLY A 229 -14.55 -19.57 4.84
C GLY A 229 -14.62 -20.84 5.70
N ASN A 230 -13.90 -20.92 6.82
CA ASN A 230 -13.76 -22.17 7.60
C ASN A 230 -14.63 -22.24 8.86
N ASP A 231 -15.32 -21.15 9.25
CA ASP A 231 -16.18 -21.10 10.44
C ASP A 231 -17.67 -21.42 10.16
N VAL A 232 -18.03 -21.78 8.92
CA VAL A 232 -19.44 -22.08 8.55
C VAL A 232 -19.80 -23.56 8.68
N ASP A 233 -18.84 -24.46 8.92
CA ASP A 233 -19.07 -25.92 8.94
C ASP A 233 -18.69 -26.60 10.28
N GLN A 234 -18.95 -25.95 11.42
CA GLN A 234 -18.85 -26.60 12.75
C GLN A 234 -20.05 -26.36 13.67
N THR A 235 -21.26 -26.52 13.13
CA THR A 235 -22.43 -26.87 13.95
C THR A 235 -23.04 -28.15 13.39
N GLU A 236 -22.58 -29.29 13.93
CA GLU A 236 -23.41 -30.49 14.06
C GLU A 236 -24.48 -30.30 15.14
#